data_AF-A0A7G6U4X4-F1
#
_entry.id   AF-A0A7G6U4X4-F1
#
_cell.length_a   1.000
_cell.length_b   1.000
_cell.length_c   1.000
_cell.angle_alpha   90.00
_cell.angle_beta   90.00
_cell.angle_gamma   90.00
#
_symmetry.space_group_name_H-M   'P 1'
#
loop_
_entity.id
_entity.type
_entity.pdbx_description
1 polymer ?
#
loop_
_entity_poly.entity_id
_entity_poly.type
_entity_poly.pdbx_seq_one_letter_code
_entity_poly.pdbx_strand_id
1 'polypeptide(L)'
;MNETEQECIILNSAWDMIDGMVNWSMFVKHDRTEPTNMMFETSAHGRLFIILLGDFLSQLQGFNGRPVPLGLKPAPQRARLSDLTFLYYLRQVCLNPKLGSETSDLSRHIEEFSNWLEGEFIAKGVNLHSIDVITDIHITRYRYIKICGDIAKHNLTRLSTNASHIRKLLEASGRQVSEQEAYLSIETFFEWFYDDIFIYHSSQIAEFLNNIRWEIFYYLRREFTQSYHLTEPNCPESVMYAYNIPASCTEPVSKAMYWNLMNRVRARPWMHRFIVSDGFKRRY
;
A
#
# COMPACT_ATOMS: atom_id res chain seq x y z
N MET A 1 -15.42 -18.93 -3.87
CA MET A 1 -14.11 -19.04 -3.21
C MET A 1 -14.30 -19.18 -1.72
N ASN A 2 -13.61 -20.13 -1.10
CA ASN A 2 -13.60 -20.30 0.35
C ASN A 2 -12.50 -19.46 1.04
N GLU A 3 -12.45 -19.53 2.37
CA GLU A 3 -11.55 -18.69 3.18
C GLU A 3 -10.07 -18.95 2.92
N THR A 4 -9.64 -20.22 2.73
CA THR A 4 -8.24 -20.54 2.39
C THR A 4 -7.86 -19.93 1.04
N GLU A 5 -8.74 -20.03 0.05
CA GLU A 5 -8.50 -19.46 -1.28
C GLU A 5 -8.40 -17.93 -1.26
N GLN A 6 -9.28 -17.28 -0.49
CA GLN A 6 -9.25 -15.83 -0.29
C GLN A 6 -7.94 -15.39 0.36
N GLU A 7 -7.47 -16.11 1.38
CA GLU A 7 -6.20 -15.82 2.03
C GLU A 7 -5.01 -15.92 1.07
N CYS A 8 -4.95 -16.97 0.23
CA CYS A 8 -3.92 -17.09 -0.82
C CYS A 8 -3.89 -15.87 -1.74
N ILE A 9 -5.08 -15.42 -2.15
CA ILE A 9 -5.24 -14.27 -3.05
C ILE A 9 -4.79 -12.98 -2.33
N ILE A 10 -5.29 -12.72 -1.12
CA ILE A 10 -4.99 -11.51 -0.35
C ILE A 10 -3.48 -11.39 -0.11
N LEU A 11 -2.85 -12.45 0.41
CA LEU A 11 -1.44 -12.42 0.76
C LEU A 11 -0.53 -12.28 -0.47
N ASN A 12 -0.83 -13.00 -1.56
CA ASN A 12 -0.06 -12.88 -2.79
C ASN A 12 -0.24 -11.49 -3.43
N SER A 13 -1.47 -10.96 -3.46
CA SER A 13 -1.73 -9.62 -4.00
C SER A 13 -1.06 -8.52 -3.16
N ALA A 14 -1.13 -8.59 -1.83
CA ALA A 14 -0.45 -7.63 -0.96
C ALA A 14 1.06 -7.64 -1.20
N TRP A 15 1.65 -8.83 -1.26
CA TRP A 15 3.07 -8.98 -1.54
C TRP A 15 3.44 -8.37 -2.90
N ASP A 16 2.66 -8.69 -3.95
CA ASP A 16 2.89 -8.18 -5.30
C ASP A 16 2.81 -6.65 -5.38
N MET A 17 1.78 -6.05 -4.78
CA MET A 17 1.65 -4.59 -4.71
C MET A 17 2.79 -3.94 -3.94
N ILE A 18 3.22 -4.55 -2.83
CA ILE A 18 4.37 -4.05 -2.06
C ILE A 18 5.67 -4.19 -2.86
N ASP A 19 5.89 -5.29 -3.59
CA ASP A 19 7.07 -5.46 -4.45
C ASP A 19 7.13 -4.39 -5.55
N GLY A 20 5.99 -3.95 -6.09
CA GLY A 20 5.92 -2.84 -7.03
C GLY A 20 6.39 -1.50 -6.44
N MET A 21 6.21 -1.29 -5.13
CA MET A 21 6.58 -0.05 -4.44
C MET A 21 7.95 -0.12 -3.76
N VAL A 22 8.32 -1.26 -3.19
CA VAL A 22 9.45 -1.41 -2.25
C VAL A 22 10.48 -2.38 -2.82
N ASN A 23 11.35 -1.84 -3.68
CA ASN A 23 12.40 -2.59 -4.35
C ASN A 23 13.61 -1.68 -4.67
N TRP A 24 14.73 -2.28 -5.06
CA TRP A 24 15.97 -1.56 -5.37
C TRP A 24 15.98 -0.83 -6.72
N SER A 25 14.96 -0.98 -7.57
CA SER A 25 14.80 -0.11 -8.75
C SER A 25 14.06 1.18 -8.41
N MET A 26 13.27 1.19 -7.33
CA MET A 26 12.54 2.37 -6.89
C MET A 26 13.42 3.35 -6.11
N PHE A 27 14.37 2.80 -5.33
CA PHE A 27 15.18 3.56 -4.40
C PHE A 27 16.67 3.38 -4.63
N VAL A 28 17.43 4.45 -4.37
CA VAL A 28 18.89 4.43 -4.35
C VAL A 28 19.36 3.37 -3.37
N LYS A 29 20.05 2.36 -3.91
CA LYS A 29 20.55 1.24 -3.11
C LYS A 29 21.56 1.73 -2.07
N HIS A 30 21.36 1.32 -0.83
CA HIS A 30 22.33 1.51 0.25
C HIS A 30 22.46 0.23 1.09
N ASP A 31 23.65 0.01 1.66
CA ASP A 31 23.93 -1.21 2.42
C ASP A 31 23.63 -1.06 3.94
N ARG A 32 22.95 0.02 4.35
CA ARG A 32 22.59 0.28 5.74
C ARG A 32 21.25 -0.36 6.10
N THR A 33 21.19 -1.04 7.24
CA THR A 33 19.96 -1.57 7.82
C THR A 33 19.39 -0.66 8.91
N GLU A 34 20.20 0.17 9.59
CA GLU A 34 19.75 1.10 10.64
C GLU A 34 20.70 2.30 10.81
N PRO A 35 20.21 3.44 11.34
CA PRO A 35 19.08 4.24 10.85
C PRO A 35 19.36 4.85 9.47
N THR A 36 18.36 4.85 8.57
CA THR A 36 18.53 5.26 7.17
C THR A 36 17.44 6.21 6.66
N ASN A 37 17.60 6.68 5.43
CA ASN A 37 16.58 7.37 4.65
C ASN A 37 16.58 6.79 3.22
N MET A 38 15.40 6.45 2.71
CA MET A 38 15.23 5.92 1.35
C MET A 38 15.01 7.08 0.39
N MET A 39 15.94 7.27 -0.55
CA MET A 39 15.78 8.27 -1.61
C MET A 39 15.30 7.57 -2.88
N PHE A 40 14.30 8.13 -3.56
CA PHE A 40 13.92 7.65 -4.89
C PHE A 40 15.05 7.83 -5.89
N GLU A 41 15.18 6.91 -6.84
CA GLU A 41 16.18 7.00 -7.92
C GLU A 41 15.95 8.25 -8.80
N THR A 42 14.70 8.56 -9.11
CA THR A 42 14.32 9.78 -9.84
C THR A 42 12.93 10.28 -9.40
N SER A 43 12.56 11.48 -9.82
CA SER A 43 11.20 12.01 -9.62
C SER A 43 10.12 11.13 -10.27
N ALA A 44 10.43 10.44 -11.37
CA ALA A 44 9.53 9.49 -12.01
C ALA A 44 9.27 8.26 -11.13
N HIS A 45 10.29 7.78 -10.41
CA HIS A 45 10.13 6.70 -9.43
C HIS A 45 9.25 7.13 -8.25
N GLY A 46 9.48 8.32 -7.69
CA GLY A 46 8.59 8.86 -6.65
C GLY A 46 7.13 8.98 -7.12
N ARG A 47 6.94 9.40 -8.39
CA ARG A 47 5.60 9.55 -8.97
C ARG A 47 4.94 8.19 -9.18
N LEU A 48 5.68 7.19 -9.65
CA LEU A 48 5.21 5.82 -9.75
C LEU A 48 4.83 5.26 -8.37
N PHE A 49 5.67 5.48 -7.35
CA PHE A 49 5.40 5.03 -6.00
C PHE A 49 4.07 5.57 -5.48
N ILE A 50 3.82 6.89 -5.58
CA ILE A 50 2.56 7.45 -5.06
C ILE A 50 1.33 6.98 -5.85
N ILE A 51 1.47 6.69 -7.15
CA ILE A 51 0.40 6.09 -7.95
C ILE A 51 0.08 4.68 -7.43
N LEU A 52 1.10 3.84 -7.26
CA LEU A 52 0.93 2.47 -6.75
C LEU A 52 0.39 2.45 -5.31
N LEU A 53 0.86 3.37 -4.48
CA LEU A 53 0.35 3.56 -3.12
C LEU A 53 -1.11 4.01 -3.13
N GLY A 54 -1.46 4.94 -4.02
CA GLY A 54 -2.84 5.38 -4.21
C GLY A 54 -3.77 4.22 -4.60
N ASP A 55 -3.30 3.30 -5.44
CA ASP A 55 -4.04 2.09 -5.81
C ASP A 55 -4.13 1.08 -4.64
N PHE A 56 -3.05 0.87 -3.87
CA PHE A 56 -3.06 0.04 -2.65
C PHE A 56 -4.02 0.57 -1.57
N LEU A 57 -4.13 1.90 -1.48
CA LEU A 57 -5.03 2.60 -0.57
C LEU A 57 -6.46 2.80 -1.13
N SER A 58 -6.74 2.28 -2.32
CA SER A 58 -8.09 2.37 -2.89
C SER A 58 -8.95 1.19 -2.47
N GLN A 59 -10.23 1.47 -2.25
CA GLN A 59 -11.19 0.45 -1.87
C GLN A 59 -11.40 -0.54 -3.03
N LEU A 60 -11.30 -1.84 -2.73
CA LEU A 60 -11.79 -2.85 -3.65
C LEU A 60 -13.31 -2.78 -3.70
N GLN A 61 -13.84 -2.28 -4.82
CA GLN A 61 -15.27 -2.21 -5.07
C GLN A 61 -15.61 -3.07 -6.29
N GLY A 62 -16.79 -3.67 -6.27
CA GLY A 62 -17.35 -4.26 -7.48
C GLY A 62 -17.85 -3.17 -8.43
N PHE A 63 -17.67 -3.39 -9.72
CA PHE A 63 -18.08 -2.44 -10.75
C PHE A 63 -19.58 -2.59 -11.07
N ASN A 64 -20.33 -1.47 -11.18
CA ASN A 64 -21.75 -1.44 -11.53
C ASN A 64 -22.64 -2.37 -10.66
N GLY A 65 -22.49 -2.30 -9.34
CA GLY A 65 -23.32 -3.08 -8.40
C GLY A 65 -22.99 -4.57 -8.35
N ARG A 66 -21.93 -5.02 -9.03
CA ARG A 66 -21.41 -6.38 -8.89
C ARG A 66 -20.76 -6.58 -7.52
N PRO A 67 -20.69 -7.82 -7.02
CA PRO A 67 -19.90 -8.10 -5.82
C PRO A 67 -18.42 -7.80 -6.06
N VAL A 68 -17.68 -7.60 -4.97
CA VAL A 68 -16.22 -7.47 -5.03
C VAL A 68 -15.65 -8.73 -5.71
N PRO A 69 -14.68 -8.59 -6.64
CA PRO A 69 -14.10 -9.73 -7.35
C PRO A 69 -13.52 -10.79 -6.42
N LEU A 70 -13.37 -12.01 -6.94
CA LEU A 70 -12.69 -13.12 -6.26
C LEU A 70 -13.35 -13.53 -4.92
N GLY A 71 -14.64 -13.23 -4.76
CA GLY A 71 -15.41 -13.59 -3.57
C GLY A 71 -14.99 -12.85 -2.30
N LEU A 72 -14.16 -11.81 -2.40
CA LEU A 72 -13.75 -11.01 -1.26
C LEU A 72 -14.96 -10.29 -0.66
N LYS A 73 -14.97 -10.15 0.68
CA LYS A 73 -16.05 -9.43 1.36
C LYS A 73 -15.78 -7.92 1.31
N PRO A 74 -16.78 -7.08 1.01
CA PRO A 74 -16.59 -5.64 1.09
C PRO A 74 -16.31 -5.22 2.54
N ALA A 75 -15.64 -4.08 2.69
CA ALA A 75 -15.52 -3.41 3.98
C ALA A 75 -16.91 -3.01 4.53
N PRO A 76 -17.10 -2.94 5.85
CA PRO A 76 -18.38 -2.57 6.45
C PRO A 76 -18.78 -1.12 6.10
N GLN A 77 -20.08 -0.80 6.12
CA GLN A 77 -20.59 0.52 5.69
C GLN A 77 -20.09 1.71 6.54
N ARG A 78 -19.63 1.46 7.77
CA ARG A 78 -19.08 2.48 8.70
C ARG A 78 -17.66 2.15 9.11
N ALA A 79 -16.85 1.75 8.13
CA ALA A 79 -15.47 1.41 8.35
C ALA A 79 -14.62 2.67 8.63
N ARG A 80 -13.54 2.51 9.39
CA ARG A 80 -12.46 3.52 9.50
C ARG A 80 -11.79 3.70 8.13
N LEU A 81 -11.07 4.80 7.92
CA LEU A 81 -10.50 5.11 6.60
C LEU A 81 -9.56 4.02 6.09
N SER A 82 -8.71 3.45 6.96
CA SER A 82 -7.82 2.35 6.59
C SER A 82 -8.56 1.05 6.26
N ASP A 83 -9.80 0.86 6.72
CA ASP A 83 -10.63 -0.29 6.34
C ASP A 83 -11.16 -0.18 4.91
N LEU A 84 -11.10 1.01 4.31
CA LEU A 84 -11.43 1.23 2.90
C LEU A 84 -10.21 0.99 1.99
N THR A 85 -9.18 0.31 2.47
CA THR A 85 -7.92 0.04 1.76
C THR A 85 -7.63 -1.45 1.70
N PHE A 86 -6.53 -1.85 1.04
CA PHE A 86 -6.11 -3.24 1.07
C PHE A 86 -5.69 -3.74 2.46
N LEU A 87 -5.37 -2.84 3.41
CA LEU A 87 -5.03 -3.19 4.80
C LEU A 87 -6.19 -3.91 5.51
N TYR A 88 -7.44 -3.62 5.14
CA TYR A 88 -8.62 -4.34 5.65
C TYR A 88 -8.52 -5.83 5.41
N TYR A 89 -8.13 -6.24 4.20
CA TYR A 89 -8.07 -7.64 3.81
C TYR A 89 -6.94 -8.37 4.54
N LEU A 90 -5.80 -7.71 4.68
CA LEU A 90 -4.69 -8.24 5.50
C LEU A 90 -5.10 -8.41 6.97
N ARG A 91 -5.89 -7.48 7.52
CA ARG A 91 -6.46 -7.63 8.86
C ARG A 91 -7.42 -8.82 8.95
N GLN A 92 -8.24 -9.06 7.93
CA GLN A 92 -9.12 -10.25 7.90
C GLN A 92 -8.33 -11.56 7.93
N VAL A 93 -7.17 -11.62 7.25
CA VAL A 93 -6.26 -12.77 7.35
C VAL A 93 -5.76 -12.96 8.78
N CYS A 94 -5.38 -11.88 9.47
CA CYS A 94 -4.92 -11.96 10.86
C CYS A 94 -6.00 -12.43 11.84
N LEU A 95 -7.27 -12.10 11.57
CA LEU A 95 -8.42 -12.48 12.40
C LEU A 95 -8.86 -13.94 12.20
N ASN A 96 -8.64 -14.50 11.02
CA ASN A 96 -9.07 -15.86 10.69
C ASN A 96 -8.02 -16.57 9.82
N PRO A 97 -6.81 -16.83 10.36
CA PRO A 97 -5.70 -17.39 9.60
C PRO A 97 -5.97 -18.85 9.20
N LYS A 98 -5.67 -19.19 7.94
CA LYS A 98 -5.83 -20.53 7.35
C LYS A 98 -4.51 -21.18 6.95
N LEU A 99 -3.52 -20.39 6.52
CA LEU A 99 -2.21 -20.90 6.10
C LEU A 99 -1.17 -20.82 7.22
N GLY A 100 -1.14 -19.71 7.96
CA GLY A 100 -0.24 -19.50 9.09
C GLY A 100 -0.95 -19.63 10.43
N SER A 101 -0.20 -19.41 11.52
CA SER A 101 -0.71 -19.50 12.89
C SER A 101 -0.35 -18.29 13.75
N GLU A 102 0.84 -17.71 13.56
CA GLU A 102 1.31 -16.54 14.31
C GLU A 102 0.98 -15.25 13.54
N THR A 103 -0.01 -14.49 14.00
CA THR A 103 -0.51 -13.27 13.33
C THR A 103 -0.18 -11.98 14.06
N SER A 104 0.40 -12.05 15.27
CA SER A 104 0.62 -10.90 16.16
C SER A 104 1.46 -9.79 15.52
N ASP A 105 2.61 -10.13 14.95
CA ASP A 105 3.51 -9.15 14.34
C ASP A 105 2.95 -8.57 13.03
N LEU A 106 2.33 -9.41 12.20
CA LEU A 106 1.65 -8.95 10.98
C LEU A 106 0.53 -7.96 11.34
N SER A 107 -0.33 -8.33 12.30
CA SER A 107 -1.39 -7.47 12.79
C SER A 107 -0.85 -6.17 13.37
N ARG A 108 0.23 -6.21 14.15
CA ARG A 108 0.87 -5.03 14.74
C ARG A 108 1.33 -4.05 13.66
N HIS A 109 2.05 -4.51 12.64
CA HIS A 109 2.54 -3.64 11.56
C HIS A 109 1.41 -3.12 10.65
N ILE A 110 0.34 -3.89 10.44
CA ILE A 110 -0.87 -3.40 9.76
C ILE A 110 -1.51 -2.27 10.55
N GLU A 111 -1.64 -2.41 11.86
CA GLU A 111 -2.24 -1.38 12.72
C GLU A 111 -1.36 -0.14 12.85
N GLU A 112 -0.04 -0.29 12.96
CA GLU A 112 0.90 0.83 12.96
C GLU A 112 0.73 1.68 11.70
N PHE A 113 0.67 1.06 10.52
CA PHE A 113 0.48 1.79 9.27
C PHE A 113 -0.93 2.40 9.16
N SER A 114 -1.95 1.65 9.56
CA SER A 114 -3.35 2.10 9.55
C SER A 114 -3.54 3.35 10.44
N ASN A 115 -2.97 3.34 11.63
CA ASN A 115 -3.03 4.46 12.58
C ASN A 115 -2.23 5.66 12.07
N TRP A 116 -1.08 5.44 11.44
CA TRP A 116 -0.30 6.51 10.83
C TRP A 116 -1.06 7.21 9.69
N LEU A 117 -1.73 6.44 8.82
CA LEU A 117 -2.56 6.94 7.72
C LEU A 117 -3.75 7.77 8.21
N GLU A 118 -4.36 7.36 9.32
CA GLU A 118 -5.53 8.02 9.92
C GLU A 118 -5.16 9.27 10.72
N GLY A 119 -3.88 9.43 11.08
CA GLY A 119 -3.40 10.63 11.76
C GLY A 119 -3.59 11.89 10.91
N GLU A 120 -3.99 12.96 11.59
CA GLU A 120 -4.12 14.31 11.03
C GLU A 120 -2.88 15.15 11.32
N PHE A 121 -2.60 16.11 10.43
CA PHE A 121 -1.57 17.12 10.64
C PHE A 121 -1.99 18.45 10.00
N ILE A 122 -1.27 19.51 10.37
CA ILE A 122 -1.48 20.86 9.82
C ILE A 122 -0.28 21.20 8.94
N ALA A 123 -0.51 21.30 7.64
CA ALA A 123 0.44 21.90 6.70
C ALA A 123 0.36 23.43 6.86
N LYS A 124 1.39 24.02 7.46
CA LYS A 124 1.40 25.46 7.77
C LYS A 124 1.83 26.30 6.57
N GLY A 125 1.12 27.40 6.32
CA GLY A 125 1.50 28.40 5.32
C GLY A 125 1.53 27.86 3.89
N VAL A 126 0.64 26.91 3.55
CA VAL A 126 0.52 26.39 2.19
C VAL A 126 0.20 27.56 1.25
N ASN A 127 1.10 27.80 0.30
CA ASN A 127 0.98 28.86 -0.69
C ASN A 127 0.45 28.30 -2.01
N LEU A 128 -0.85 28.48 -2.23
CA LEU A 128 -1.53 28.16 -3.49
C LEU A 128 -1.51 29.41 -4.39
N HIS A 129 -0.32 29.76 -4.86
CA HIS A 129 -0.08 31.02 -5.59
C HIS A 129 -0.87 31.15 -6.90
N SER A 130 -1.36 30.04 -7.46
CA SER A 130 -2.19 30.06 -8.68
C SER A 130 -3.58 30.67 -8.45
N ILE A 131 -3.97 30.87 -7.19
CA ILE A 131 -5.23 31.48 -6.77
C ILE A 131 -5.03 32.52 -5.66
N ASP A 132 -3.80 32.99 -5.45
CA ASP A 132 -3.44 34.00 -4.43
C ASP A 132 -3.89 33.65 -3.00
N VAL A 133 -3.88 32.36 -2.64
CA VAL A 133 -4.26 31.88 -1.30
C VAL A 133 -3.05 31.37 -0.53
N ILE A 134 -2.84 31.92 0.66
CA ILE A 134 -1.94 31.36 1.69
C ILE A 134 -2.79 30.96 2.90
N THR A 135 -2.72 29.70 3.29
CA THR A 135 -3.50 29.18 4.44
C THR A 135 -2.84 27.96 5.07
N ASP A 136 -3.18 27.71 6.32
CA ASP A 136 -2.92 26.43 6.96
C ASP A 136 -3.97 25.42 6.46
N ILE A 137 -3.56 24.19 6.16
CA ILE A 137 -4.45 23.11 5.73
C ILE A 137 -4.40 21.97 6.74
N HIS A 138 -5.55 21.65 7.31
CA HIS A 138 -5.72 20.49 8.20
C HIS A 138 -6.20 19.28 7.40
N ILE A 139 -5.45 18.16 7.45
CA ILE A 139 -5.71 17.00 6.59
C ILE A 139 -5.17 15.70 7.19
N THR A 140 -5.86 14.57 6.93
CA THR A 140 -5.35 13.23 7.26
C THR A 140 -4.27 12.79 6.28
N ARG A 141 -3.32 11.95 6.74
CA ARG A 141 -2.28 11.42 5.86
C ARG A 141 -2.86 10.61 4.69
N TYR A 142 -3.86 9.79 4.97
CA TYR A 142 -4.63 9.06 3.98
C TYR A 142 -5.18 9.97 2.87
N ARG A 143 -5.79 11.10 3.25
CA ARG A 143 -6.51 11.96 2.30
C ARG A 143 -5.57 12.68 1.34
N TYR A 144 -4.47 13.24 1.82
CA TYR A 144 -3.54 13.93 0.92
C TYR A 144 -2.84 12.93 -0.01
N ILE A 145 -2.46 11.75 0.48
CA ILE A 145 -1.84 10.70 -0.33
C ILE A 145 -2.77 10.28 -1.47
N LYS A 146 -4.06 10.09 -1.18
CA LYS A 146 -5.07 9.78 -2.21
C LYS A 146 -5.20 10.89 -3.25
N ILE A 147 -5.29 12.15 -2.81
CA ILE A 147 -5.38 13.30 -3.72
C ILE A 147 -4.14 13.36 -4.62
N CYS A 148 -2.94 13.28 -4.05
CA CYS A 148 -1.69 13.32 -4.82
C CYS A 148 -1.53 12.10 -5.75
N GLY A 149 -1.88 10.89 -5.32
CA GLY A 149 -1.85 9.70 -6.18
C GLY A 149 -2.77 9.84 -7.39
N ASP A 150 -3.99 10.35 -7.19
CA ASP A 150 -4.95 10.60 -8.27
C ASP A 150 -4.46 11.72 -9.22
N ILE A 151 -3.88 12.82 -8.70
CA ILE A 151 -3.24 13.88 -9.52
C ILE A 151 -2.08 13.32 -10.33
N ALA A 152 -1.22 12.50 -9.72
CA ALA A 152 -0.07 11.90 -10.38
C ALA A 152 -0.47 10.99 -11.56
N LYS A 153 -1.61 10.29 -11.43
CA LYS A 153 -2.15 9.31 -12.38
C LYS A 153 -2.97 9.92 -13.53
N HIS A 154 -3.63 11.05 -13.28
CA HIS A 154 -4.66 11.58 -14.17
C HIS A 154 -4.31 12.95 -14.76
N ASN A 155 -4.93 13.26 -15.90
CA ASN A 155 -4.93 14.60 -16.46
C ASN A 155 -6.07 15.44 -15.84
N LEU A 156 -6.01 16.76 -16.03
CA LEU A 156 -6.95 17.71 -15.43
C LEU A 156 -8.43 17.35 -15.63
N THR A 157 -8.79 16.80 -16.80
CA THR A 157 -10.19 16.44 -17.14
C THR A 157 -10.77 15.30 -16.28
N ARG A 158 -9.92 14.56 -15.56
CA ARG A 158 -10.31 13.48 -14.66
C ARG A 158 -10.17 13.85 -13.17
N LEU A 159 -9.88 15.12 -12.86
CA LEU A 159 -9.60 15.60 -11.50
C LEU A 159 -10.75 16.41 -10.86
N SER A 160 -11.98 16.30 -11.38
CA SER A 160 -13.14 16.99 -10.80
C SER A 160 -13.40 16.64 -9.34
N THR A 161 -13.22 15.37 -8.98
CA THR A 161 -13.35 14.91 -7.60
C THR A 161 -12.26 15.52 -6.72
N ASN A 162 -11.03 15.63 -7.23
CA ASN A 162 -9.90 16.20 -6.51
C ASN A 162 -10.07 17.71 -6.33
N ALA A 163 -10.52 18.43 -7.35
CA ALA A 163 -10.87 19.85 -7.24
C ALA A 163 -11.93 20.06 -6.16
N SER A 164 -12.99 19.23 -6.12
CA SER A 164 -13.99 19.28 -5.05
C SER A 164 -13.39 19.03 -3.66
N HIS A 165 -12.44 18.10 -3.55
CA HIS A 165 -11.78 17.81 -2.28
C HIS A 165 -10.88 18.97 -1.80
N ILE A 166 -10.07 19.54 -2.68
CA ILE A 166 -9.20 20.70 -2.38
C ILE A 166 -10.06 21.89 -1.95
N ARG A 167 -11.13 22.17 -2.69
CA ARG A 167 -12.08 23.22 -2.32
C ARG A 167 -12.64 23.04 -0.92
N LYS A 168 -13.08 21.83 -0.54
CA LYS A 168 -13.59 21.56 0.82
C LYS A 168 -12.52 21.77 1.90
N LEU A 169 -11.26 21.45 1.63
CA LEU A 169 -10.15 21.69 2.56
C LEU A 169 -9.93 23.20 2.76
N LEU A 170 -10.00 23.98 1.69
CA LEU A 170 -9.87 25.43 1.73
C LEU A 170 -11.06 26.09 2.44
N GLU A 171 -12.28 25.63 2.17
CA GLU A 171 -13.50 26.08 2.87
C GLU A 171 -13.39 25.81 4.38
N ALA A 172 -12.94 24.62 4.77
CA ALA A 172 -12.70 24.27 6.17
C ALA A 172 -11.61 25.12 6.83
N SER A 173 -10.69 25.67 6.03
CA SER A 173 -9.63 26.59 6.46
C SER A 173 -10.05 28.07 6.40
N GLY A 174 -11.34 28.35 6.18
CA GLY A 174 -11.89 29.71 6.13
C GLY A 174 -11.66 30.44 4.79
N ARG A 175 -11.29 29.72 3.73
CA ARG A 175 -11.07 30.27 2.38
C ARG A 175 -12.18 29.81 1.44
N GLN A 176 -12.98 30.75 0.94
CA GLN A 176 -13.96 30.45 -0.10
C GLN A 176 -13.28 30.50 -1.46
N VAL A 177 -13.42 29.41 -2.23
CA VAL A 177 -12.89 29.31 -3.60
C VAL A 177 -13.95 28.73 -4.53
N SER A 178 -13.99 29.24 -5.75
CA SER A 178 -14.79 28.71 -6.85
C SER A 178 -14.28 27.34 -7.32
N GLU A 179 -15.07 26.67 -8.16
CA GLU A 179 -14.63 25.41 -8.77
C GLU A 179 -13.42 25.64 -9.71
N GLN A 180 -13.41 26.73 -10.47
CA GLN A 180 -12.33 27.09 -11.38
C GLN A 180 -11.02 27.33 -10.62
N GLU A 181 -11.08 28.07 -9.50
CA GLU A 181 -9.92 28.24 -8.60
C GLU A 181 -9.46 26.91 -8.00
N ALA A 182 -10.39 26.02 -7.67
CA ALA A 182 -10.03 24.68 -7.20
C ALA A 182 -9.26 23.87 -8.27
N TYR A 183 -9.59 24.01 -9.55
CA TYR A 183 -8.78 23.41 -10.63
C TYR A 183 -7.41 24.07 -10.78
N LEU A 184 -7.35 25.42 -10.70
CA LEU A 184 -6.09 26.16 -10.80
C LEU A 184 -5.13 25.85 -9.66
N SER A 185 -5.64 25.49 -8.48
CA SER A 185 -4.83 25.13 -7.31
C SER A 185 -4.32 23.68 -7.30
N ILE A 186 -4.71 22.83 -8.26
CA ILE A 186 -4.28 21.41 -8.28
C ILE A 186 -2.75 21.27 -8.36
N GLU A 187 -2.10 22.04 -9.24
CA GLU A 187 -0.66 21.95 -9.44
C GLU A 187 0.10 22.44 -8.22
N THR A 188 -0.27 23.61 -7.67
CA THR A 188 0.36 24.18 -6.47
C THR A 188 0.08 23.36 -5.20
N PHE A 189 -1.09 22.73 -5.11
CA PHE A 189 -1.36 21.74 -4.08
C PHE A 189 -0.42 20.53 -4.23
N PHE A 190 -0.23 20.04 -5.45
CA PHE A 190 0.66 18.92 -5.70
C PHE A 190 2.11 19.26 -5.34
N GLU A 191 2.62 20.44 -5.69
CA GLU A 191 3.96 20.88 -5.28
C GLU A 191 4.16 20.82 -3.76
N TRP A 192 3.22 21.35 -2.98
CA TRP A 192 3.32 21.32 -1.51
C TRP A 192 3.19 19.92 -0.91
N PHE A 193 2.17 19.17 -1.34
CA PHE A 193 1.83 17.90 -0.69
C PHE A 193 2.61 16.73 -1.24
N TYR A 194 2.98 16.75 -2.52
CA TYR A 194 3.81 15.74 -3.13
C TYR A 194 5.30 16.08 -2.99
N ASP A 195 5.78 17.19 -3.54
CA ASP A 195 7.24 17.44 -3.65
C ASP A 195 7.91 17.72 -2.28
N ASP A 196 7.18 18.25 -1.29
CA ASP A 196 7.69 18.43 0.09
C ASP A 196 7.18 17.31 1.02
N ILE A 197 5.89 17.30 1.35
CA ILE A 197 5.35 16.48 2.45
C ILE A 197 5.43 14.97 2.13
N PHE A 198 5.01 14.56 0.94
CA PHE A 198 5.04 13.14 0.57
C PHE A 198 6.48 12.63 0.45
N ILE A 199 7.38 13.39 -0.19
CA ILE A 199 8.79 13.00 -0.27
C ILE A 199 9.38 12.80 1.13
N TYR A 200 9.07 13.68 2.09
CA TYR A 200 9.45 13.50 3.49
C TYR A 200 8.91 12.19 4.10
N HIS A 201 7.65 11.87 3.87
CA HIS A 201 7.02 10.64 4.40
C HIS A 201 7.38 9.36 3.65
N SER A 202 7.89 9.45 2.42
CA SER A 202 8.03 8.31 1.51
C SER A 202 8.84 7.15 2.11
N SER A 203 9.95 7.46 2.78
CA SER A 203 10.77 6.47 3.47
C SER A 203 10.02 5.74 4.58
N GLN A 204 9.25 6.48 5.39
CA GLN A 204 8.47 5.89 6.49
C GLN A 204 7.35 4.99 5.93
N ILE A 205 6.70 5.40 4.83
CA ILE A 205 5.72 4.57 4.14
C ILE A 205 6.39 3.30 3.60
N ALA A 206 7.56 3.41 2.99
CA ALA A 206 8.32 2.27 2.50
C ALA A 206 8.70 1.31 3.64
N GLU A 207 9.07 1.83 4.82
CA GLU A 207 9.32 1.04 6.03
C GLU A 207 8.07 0.25 6.46
N PHE A 208 6.89 0.89 6.54
CA PHE A 208 5.63 0.21 6.87
C PHE A 208 5.31 -0.92 5.89
N LEU A 209 5.38 -0.64 4.59
CA LEU A 209 5.11 -1.62 3.54
C LEU A 209 6.12 -2.78 3.58
N ASN A 210 7.41 -2.48 3.76
CA ASN A 210 8.45 -3.49 3.85
C ASN A 210 8.24 -4.40 5.07
N ASN A 211 7.89 -3.82 6.22
CA ASN A 211 7.61 -4.58 7.43
C ASN A 211 6.43 -5.52 7.22
N ILE A 212 5.32 -5.05 6.64
CA ILE A 212 4.17 -5.90 6.27
C ILE A 212 4.60 -7.06 5.37
N ARG A 213 5.38 -6.80 4.31
CA ARG A 213 5.88 -7.88 3.42
C ARG A 213 6.74 -8.90 4.17
N TRP A 214 7.63 -8.44 5.04
CA TRP A 214 8.43 -9.35 5.86
C TRP A 214 7.60 -10.14 6.87
N GLU A 215 6.53 -9.58 7.41
CA GLU A 215 5.64 -10.34 8.29
C GLU A 215 4.79 -11.35 7.52
N ILE A 216 4.37 -11.06 6.28
CA ILE A 216 3.76 -12.06 5.41
C ILE A 216 4.74 -13.21 5.16
N PHE A 217 6.02 -12.91 4.91
CA PHE A 217 7.06 -13.93 4.79
C PHE A 217 7.11 -14.82 6.02
N TYR A 218 7.22 -14.24 7.21
CA TYR A 218 7.32 -15.01 8.47
C TYR A 218 6.06 -15.83 8.76
N TYR A 219 4.89 -15.24 8.55
CA TYR A 219 3.58 -15.88 8.69
C TYR A 219 3.50 -17.20 7.88
N LEU A 220 4.06 -17.23 6.67
CA LEU A 220 3.96 -18.36 5.74
C LEU A 220 5.10 -19.38 5.85
N ARG A 221 6.15 -19.14 6.65
CA ARG A 221 7.33 -20.02 6.70
C ARG A 221 6.98 -21.47 7.07
N ARG A 222 6.05 -21.64 8.02
CA ARG A 222 5.62 -22.96 8.47
C ARG A 222 4.89 -23.70 7.35
N GLU A 223 3.93 -23.03 6.70
CA GLU A 223 3.19 -23.58 5.57
C GLU A 223 4.13 -23.99 4.43
N PHE A 224 5.06 -23.12 4.07
CA PHE A 224 6.08 -23.42 3.05
C PHE A 224 6.89 -24.67 3.39
N THR A 225 7.33 -24.80 4.64
CA THR A 225 8.14 -25.96 5.08
C THR A 225 7.36 -27.26 5.01
N GLN A 226 6.05 -27.21 5.29
CA GLN A 226 5.18 -28.40 5.28
C GLN A 226 4.73 -28.78 3.86
N SER A 227 4.56 -27.79 2.98
CA SER A 227 4.06 -28.03 1.63
C SER A 227 5.18 -28.39 0.65
N TYR A 228 6.38 -27.84 0.83
CA TYR A 228 7.52 -28.06 -0.07
C TYR A 228 7.98 -29.52 -0.09
N HIS A 229 8.11 -30.07 -1.29
CA HIS A 229 8.73 -31.37 -1.49
C HIS A 229 9.45 -31.42 -2.84
N LEU A 230 10.46 -32.28 -2.92
CA LEU A 230 11.12 -32.61 -4.19
C LEU A 230 10.27 -33.63 -4.93
N THR A 231 10.05 -33.41 -6.21
CA THR A 231 9.39 -34.39 -7.08
C THR A 231 10.43 -35.32 -7.67
N GLU A 232 10.07 -36.59 -7.87
CA GLU A 232 10.97 -37.55 -8.50
C GLU A 232 11.44 -37.03 -9.87
N PRO A 233 12.74 -37.09 -10.17
CA PRO A 233 13.24 -36.63 -11.46
C PRO A 233 12.71 -37.53 -12.58
N ASN A 234 12.07 -36.94 -13.60
CA ASN A 234 11.87 -37.63 -14.89
C ASN A 234 13.19 -37.77 -15.67
N CYS A 235 14.26 -37.07 -15.22
CA CYS A 235 15.61 -37.12 -15.77
C CYS A 235 16.63 -36.95 -14.61
N PRO A 236 17.75 -37.71 -14.57
CA PRO A 236 18.74 -37.63 -13.48
C PRO A 236 19.31 -36.23 -13.21
N GLU A 237 19.21 -35.32 -14.17
CA GLU A 237 19.77 -33.96 -14.11
C GLU A 237 18.76 -32.87 -13.69
N SER A 238 17.47 -33.20 -13.51
CA SER A 238 16.45 -32.22 -13.13
C SER A 238 15.77 -32.55 -11.80
N VAL A 239 16.30 -31.99 -10.71
CA VAL A 239 15.55 -31.92 -9.45
C VAL A 239 14.43 -30.90 -9.62
N MET A 240 13.20 -31.38 -9.74
CA MET A 240 12.00 -30.54 -9.71
C MET A 240 11.45 -30.45 -8.28
N TYR A 241 10.70 -29.39 -8.00
CA TYR A 241 10.03 -29.19 -6.71
C TYR A 241 8.55 -28.88 -6.92
N ALA A 242 7.75 -29.21 -5.91
CA ALA A 242 6.35 -28.90 -5.87
C ALA A 242 5.91 -28.52 -4.46
N TYR A 243 4.66 -28.07 -4.36
CA TYR A 243 4.01 -27.74 -3.09
C TYR A 243 2.74 -28.58 -2.95
N ASN A 244 2.52 -29.12 -1.76
CA ASN A 244 1.24 -29.73 -1.38
C ASN A 244 0.21 -28.63 -1.19
N ILE A 245 -0.50 -28.28 -2.27
CA ILE A 245 -1.55 -27.27 -2.22
C ILE A 245 -2.70 -27.77 -1.32
N PRO A 246 -3.21 -26.96 -0.38
CA PRO A 246 -4.34 -27.35 0.45
C PRO A 246 -5.51 -27.87 -0.37
N ALA A 247 -6.11 -29.00 0.05
CA ALA A 247 -7.23 -29.62 -0.66
C ALA A 247 -8.47 -28.71 -0.77
N SER A 248 -8.59 -27.73 0.13
CA SER A 248 -9.62 -26.68 0.06
C SER A 248 -9.40 -25.72 -1.10
N CYS A 249 -8.20 -25.56 -1.64
CA CYS A 249 -7.97 -24.74 -2.83
C CYS A 249 -8.40 -25.49 -4.10
N THR A 250 -9.64 -25.29 -4.50
CA THR A 250 -10.25 -25.97 -5.64
C THR A 250 -10.15 -25.14 -6.92
N GLU A 251 -10.25 -23.81 -6.80
CA GLU A 251 -10.27 -22.89 -7.94
C GLU A 251 -8.90 -22.78 -8.63
N PRO A 252 -8.81 -22.76 -9.98
CA PRO A 252 -7.53 -22.67 -10.68
C PRO A 252 -6.70 -21.44 -10.30
N VAL A 253 -7.36 -20.30 -10.12
CA VAL A 253 -6.69 -19.05 -9.72
C VAL A 253 -6.14 -19.14 -8.30
N SER A 254 -6.84 -19.77 -7.36
CA SER A 254 -6.36 -19.89 -5.97
C SER A 254 -5.15 -20.81 -5.87
N LYS A 255 -5.12 -21.90 -6.65
CA LYS A 255 -3.94 -22.78 -6.80
C LYS A 255 -2.73 -22.02 -7.35
N ALA A 256 -2.93 -21.21 -8.39
CA ALA A 256 -1.87 -20.38 -8.95
C ALA A 256 -1.35 -19.33 -7.95
N MET A 257 -2.25 -18.68 -7.20
CA MET A 257 -1.86 -17.71 -6.16
C MET A 257 -1.09 -18.38 -5.03
N TYR A 258 -1.52 -19.56 -4.56
CA TYR A 258 -0.79 -20.33 -3.55
C TYR A 258 0.62 -20.70 -4.03
N TRP A 259 0.73 -21.21 -5.26
CA TRP A 259 2.01 -21.56 -5.87
C TRP A 259 2.97 -20.35 -5.94
N ASN A 260 2.47 -19.21 -6.39
CA ASN A 260 3.24 -17.97 -6.46
C ASN A 260 3.67 -17.51 -5.06
N LEU A 261 2.77 -17.61 -4.08
CA LEU A 261 3.03 -17.24 -2.70
C LEU A 261 4.16 -18.10 -2.09
N MET A 262 4.11 -19.42 -2.27
CA MET A 262 5.17 -20.31 -1.79
C MET A 262 6.51 -20.05 -2.47
N ASN A 263 6.51 -19.69 -3.75
CA ASN A 263 7.73 -19.28 -4.45
C ASN A 263 8.30 -17.95 -3.93
N ARG A 264 7.45 -17.00 -3.55
CA ARG A 264 7.91 -15.77 -2.88
C ARG A 264 8.53 -16.08 -1.52
N VAL A 265 7.96 -17.00 -0.74
CA VAL A 265 8.56 -17.46 0.51
C VAL A 265 9.90 -18.15 0.26
N ARG A 266 9.99 -19.01 -0.76
CA ARG A 266 11.26 -19.64 -1.18
C ARG A 266 12.34 -18.61 -1.52
N ALA A 267 11.98 -17.59 -2.29
CA ALA A 267 12.90 -16.54 -2.74
C ALA A 267 13.29 -15.56 -1.62
N ARG A 268 12.43 -15.41 -0.60
CA ARG A 268 12.50 -14.40 0.47
C ARG A 268 12.35 -12.95 -0.07
N PRO A 269 11.92 -11.99 0.77
CA PRO A 269 11.95 -10.57 0.37
C PRO A 269 13.38 -10.10 0.05
N TRP A 270 13.56 -9.40 -1.08
CA TRP A 270 14.89 -9.02 -1.59
C TRP A 270 15.47 -7.76 -0.95
N MET A 271 14.61 -6.84 -0.51
CA MET A 271 15.02 -5.67 0.24
C MET A 271 14.99 -6.02 1.74
N HIS A 272 16.16 -5.90 2.38
CA HIS A 272 16.31 -6.13 3.81
C HIS A 272 15.37 -5.22 4.61
N ARG A 273 15.06 -5.61 5.86
CA ARG A 273 14.44 -4.68 6.79
C ARG A 273 15.34 -3.47 6.99
N PHE A 274 14.72 -2.32 7.16
CA PHE A 274 15.41 -1.08 7.48
C PHE A 274 14.54 -0.25 8.41
N ILE A 275 15.18 0.62 9.18
CA ILE A 275 14.52 1.56 10.08
C ILE A 275 14.84 2.97 9.61
N VAL A 276 13.79 3.77 9.38
CA VAL A 276 13.96 5.19 9.05
C VAL A 276 14.26 5.98 10.31
N SER A 277 15.25 6.86 10.24
CA SER A 277 15.66 7.69 11.38
C SER A 277 14.52 8.58 11.86
N ASP A 278 14.38 8.72 13.18
CA ASP A 278 13.35 9.53 13.84
C ASP A 278 13.25 10.98 13.32
N GLY A 279 14.36 11.60 12.94
CA GLY A 279 14.37 12.96 12.37
C GLY A 279 13.51 13.09 11.10
N PHE A 280 13.33 11.99 10.36
CA PHE A 280 12.50 11.91 9.16
C PHE A 280 11.06 11.45 9.44
N LYS A 281 10.63 11.39 10.70
CA LYS A 281 9.28 10.96 11.11
C LYS A 281 8.49 11.99 11.93
N ARG A 282 9.10 13.13 12.30
CA ARG A 282 8.58 14.05 13.34
C ARG A 282 7.95 15.35 12.84
N ARG A 283 8.14 15.73 11.57
CA ARG A 283 7.75 17.06 11.07
C ARG A 283 6.26 17.21 10.78
N TYR A 284 5.60 16.15 10.32
CA TYR A 284 4.20 16.15 9.87
C TYR A 284 3.42 14.98 10.48
#